data_AF-A0A9E5UPW4-F1
#
_entry.id   AF-A0A9E5UPW4-F1
#
_cell.length_a   1.000
_cell.length_b   1.000
_cell.length_c   1.000
_cell.angle_alpha   90.00
_cell.angle_beta   90.00
_cell.angle_gamma   90.00
#
_symmetry.space_group_name_H-M   'P 1'
#
loop_
_entity.id
_entity.type
_entity.pdbx_description
1 polymer ?
#
loop_
_entity_poly.entity_id
_entity_poly.type
_entity_poly.pdbx_seq_one_letter_code
_entity_poly.pdbx_strand_id
1 'polypeptide(L)'
;MMEVGDKIPIRTLLDRGFSFPIDLKSEEFQKNAAQDEYHIVQTLQEYWKFIAYHQRQTGLKHATLLPGSSQQIALQYAPDLFPDFQVRNIAVNGQIWTGFAENDYFSLFKAGQYPGENPLSACLKISFGEFDYFTGGDISGLNAWGEGDMNSMEANVAPVVGAVDVATLNHHGNRDAQSAFFVRTLRPRVWVQQVWSSDHPGEEVLRRITSKALYPGERDIFATDMLEANEQVIGEKIGAAYQSRHGHILVRVYEPGNYYKVFILNDQSEKREIIAEFGPYESR
;
A
#
# COMPACT_ATOMS: atom_id res chain seq x y z
N MET A 1 1.78 15.77 2.29
CA MET A 1 2.07 15.74 0.83
C MET A 1 2.18 17.14 0.23
N MET A 2 1.18 18.03 0.39
CA MET A 2 1.17 19.35 -0.28
C MET A 2 2.41 20.22 0.01
N GLU A 3 2.81 20.36 1.28
CA GLU A 3 4.03 21.13 1.62
C GLU A 3 5.31 20.57 0.98
N VAL A 4 5.43 19.23 0.93
CA VAL A 4 6.57 18.57 0.28
C VAL A 4 6.54 18.85 -1.22
N GLY A 5 5.36 18.78 -1.84
CA GLY A 5 5.17 19.07 -3.27
C GLY A 5 5.41 20.53 -3.66
N ASP A 6 5.29 21.46 -2.71
CA ASP A 6 5.67 22.87 -2.92
C ASP A 6 7.19 23.07 -2.92
N LYS A 7 7.92 22.27 -2.15
CA LYS A 7 9.39 22.33 -2.04
C LYS A 7 10.10 21.47 -3.09
N ILE A 8 9.50 20.33 -3.45
CA ILE A 8 10.05 19.34 -4.38
C ILE A 8 9.05 19.20 -5.54
N PRO A 9 9.37 19.70 -6.75
CA PRO A 9 8.44 19.70 -7.87
C PRO A 9 7.95 18.30 -8.24
N ILE A 10 6.64 18.08 -8.11
CA ILE A 10 5.97 16.86 -8.59
C ILE A 10 5.56 17.09 -10.05
N ARG A 11 6.20 16.38 -11.00
CA ARG A 11 5.87 16.51 -12.44
C ARG A 11 4.65 15.71 -12.85
N THR A 12 4.46 14.54 -12.26
CA THR A 12 3.32 13.67 -12.51
C THR A 12 2.73 13.25 -11.17
N LEU A 13 1.44 13.46 -11.00
CA LEU A 13 0.67 13.02 -9.85
C LEU A 13 -0.36 12.00 -10.32
N LEU A 14 -0.28 10.80 -9.76
CA LEU A 14 -1.27 9.74 -9.94
C LEU A 14 -2.02 9.54 -8.64
N ASP A 15 -3.35 9.53 -8.70
CA ASP A 15 -4.21 9.24 -7.55
C ASP A 15 -5.47 8.50 -7.96
N ARG A 16 -6.40 8.38 -7.03
CA ARG A 16 -7.66 7.68 -7.24
C ARG A 16 -8.66 8.43 -8.14
N GLY A 17 -8.37 9.65 -8.55
CA GLY A 17 -9.31 10.55 -9.20
C GLY A 17 -10.43 10.99 -8.25
N PHE A 18 -11.58 11.35 -8.82
CA PHE A 18 -12.70 11.90 -8.03
C PHE A 18 -14.08 11.36 -8.39
N SER A 19 -14.23 10.57 -9.46
CA SER A 19 -15.54 10.34 -10.09
C SER A 19 -16.20 8.98 -9.78
N PHE A 20 -15.43 7.95 -9.43
CA PHE A 20 -15.94 6.60 -9.20
C PHE A 20 -15.47 6.06 -7.84
N PRO A 21 -16.27 5.23 -7.12
CA PRO A 21 -17.68 4.88 -7.38
C PRO A 21 -18.65 6.02 -7.11
N ILE A 22 -18.18 7.05 -6.41
CA ILE A 22 -18.91 8.28 -6.11
C ILE A 22 -18.15 9.48 -6.67
N ASP A 23 -18.90 10.50 -7.09
CA ASP A 23 -18.34 11.79 -7.49
C ASP A 23 -18.07 12.63 -6.23
N LEU A 24 -16.82 12.64 -5.79
CA LEU A 24 -16.34 13.41 -4.65
C LEU A 24 -16.53 14.92 -4.85
N LYS A 25 -16.68 15.41 -6.09
CA LYS A 25 -16.93 16.84 -6.37
C LYS A 25 -18.41 17.19 -6.45
N SER A 26 -19.30 16.21 -6.40
CA SER A 26 -20.74 16.46 -6.47
C SER A 26 -21.20 17.29 -5.26
N GLU A 27 -22.16 18.19 -5.48
CA GLU A 27 -22.74 18.98 -4.38
C GLU A 27 -23.31 18.11 -3.27
N GLU A 28 -23.91 16.97 -3.63
CA GLU A 28 -24.48 16.02 -2.68
C GLU A 28 -23.41 15.45 -1.75
N PHE A 29 -22.31 14.93 -2.30
CA PHE A 29 -21.21 14.42 -1.49
C PHE A 29 -20.62 15.53 -0.60
N GLN A 30 -20.37 16.70 -1.19
CA GLN A 30 -19.79 17.84 -0.48
C GLN A 30 -20.67 18.30 0.68
N LYS A 31 -22.00 18.31 0.53
CA LYS A 31 -22.94 18.65 1.60
C LYS A 31 -23.01 17.57 2.68
N ASN A 32 -23.07 16.30 2.28
CA ASN A 32 -23.22 15.16 3.21
C ASN A 32 -21.96 14.93 4.05
N ALA A 33 -20.78 15.15 3.47
CA ALA A 33 -19.50 14.96 4.15
C ALA A 33 -18.93 16.26 4.75
N ALA A 34 -19.61 17.41 4.64
CA ALA A 34 -19.09 18.69 5.16
C ALA A 34 -18.95 18.73 6.69
N GLN A 35 -19.72 17.91 7.41
CA GLN A 35 -19.74 17.84 8.88
C GLN A 35 -19.07 16.57 9.42
N ASP A 36 -18.29 15.87 8.60
CA ASP A 36 -17.60 14.68 9.09
C ASP A 36 -16.51 15.06 10.10
N GLU A 37 -16.30 14.18 11.08
CA GLU A 37 -15.30 14.35 12.16
C GLU A 37 -13.87 14.48 11.61
N TYR A 38 -13.63 13.90 10.44
CA TYR A 38 -12.33 13.83 9.78
C TYR A 38 -12.08 14.96 8.78
N HIS A 39 -13.04 15.88 8.58
CA HIS A 39 -12.94 17.01 7.65
C HIS A 39 -12.45 16.60 6.24
N ILE A 40 -12.97 15.48 5.72
CA ILE A 40 -12.51 14.90 4.45
C ILE A 40 -12.75 15.86 3.31
N VAL A 41 -13.91 16.54 3.30
CA VAL A 41 -14.27 17.50 2.24
C VAL A 41 -13.27 18.65 2.18
N GLN A 42 -12.95 19.25 3.32
CA GLN A 42 -12.03 20.37 3.42
C GLN A 42 -10.62 19.94 2.95
N THR A 43 -10.18 18.76 3.38
CA THR A 43 -8.87 18.20 3.00
C THR A 43 -8.78 17.96 1.48
N LEU A 44 -9.82 17.38 0.88
CA LEU A 44 -9.88 17.15 -0.58
C LEU A 44 -9.95 18.47 -1.37
N GLN A 45 -10.67 19.47 -0.88
CA GLN A 45 -10.73 20.78 -1.52
C GLN A 45 -9.37 21.46 -1.57
N GLU A 46 -8.61 21.45 -0.47
CA GLU A 46 -7.24 21.98 -0.45
C GLU A 46 -6.31 21.19 -1.37
N TYR A 47 -6.44 19.86 -1.37
CA TYR A 47 -5.68 19.00 -2.29
C TYR A 47 -5.95 19.32 -3.77
N TRP A 48 -7.21 19.52 -4.16
CA TRP A 48 -7.53 19.92 -5.54
C TRP A 48 -7.05 21.34 -5.88
N LYS A 49 -7.08 22.28 -4.93
CA LYS A 49 -6.48 23.62 -5.11
C LYS A 49 -4.98 23.51 -5.36
N PHE A 50 -4.29 22.67 -4.59
CA PHE A 50 -2.87 22.36 -4.77
C PHE A 50 -2.59 21.81 -6.18
N ILE A 51 -3.34 20.79 -6.62
CA ILE A 51 -3.19 20.23 -7.98
C ILE A 51 -3.41 21.33 -9.03
N ALA A 52 -4.51 22.07 -8.94
CA ALA A 52 -4.86 23.09 -9.92
C ALA A 52 -3.83 24.23 -9.97
N TYR A 53 -3.25 24.59 -8.83
CA TYR A 53 -2.16 25.56 -8.76
C TYR A 53 -0.92 25.05 -9.51
N HIS A 54 -0.44 23.85 -9.18
CA HIS A 54 0.76 23.28 -9.79
C HIS A 54 0.60 22.91 -11.27
N GLN A 55 -0.60 22.50 -11.70
CA GLN A 55 -0.92 22.37 -13.12
C GLN A 55 -0.66 23.67 -13.90
N ARG A 56 -1.04 24.83 -13.31
CA ARG A 56 -0.84 26.14 -13.93
C ARG A 56 0.60 26.67 -13.80
N GLN A 57 1.24 26.46 -12.66
CA GLN A 57 2.54 27.09 -12.35
C GLN A 57 3.74 26.25 -12.78
N THR A 58 3.69 24.93 -12.60
CA THR A 58 4.83 24.04 -12.82
C THR A 58 4.60 23.05 -13.96
N GLY A 59 3.38 23.00 -14.51
CA GLY A 59 3.01 22.06 -15.57
C GLY A 59 2.81 20.63 -15.06
N LEU A 60 2.52 20.47 -13.76
CA LEU A 60 2.17 19.18 -13.16
C LEU A 60 1.10 18.48 -14.00
N LYS A 61 1.30 17.19 -14.29
CA LYS A 61 0.30 16.34 -14.95
C LYS A 61 -0.41 15.50 -13.92
N HIS A 62 -1.73 15.67 -13.78
CA HIS A 62 -2.58 14.86 -12.93
C HIS A 62 -3.30 13.80 -13.77
N ALA A 63 -3.34 12.55 -13.30
CA ALA A 63 -4.15 11.51 -13.89
C ALA A 63 -4.66 10.53 -12.83
N THR A 64 -5.85 9.98 -13.06
CA THR A 64 -6.38 8.86 -12.27
C THR A 64 -5.61 7.60 -12.61
N LEU A 65 -5.30 6.78 -11.60
CA LEU A 65 -4.79 5.44 -11.81
C LEU A 65 -5.82 4.60 -12.58
N LEU A 66 -5.35 3.80 -13.52
CA LEU A 66 -6.15 2.92 -14.37
C LEU A 66 -5.90 1.48 -13.94
N PRO A 67 -6.92 0.77 -13.44
CA PRO A 67 -6.77 -0.62 -13.01
C PRO A 67 -6.34 -1.48 -14.20
N GLY A 68 -5.33 -2.31 -13.98
CA GLY A 68 -4.78 -3.20 -14.99
C GLY A 68 -3.70 -2.61 -15.90
N SER A 69 -3.45 -1.30 -15.86
CA SER A 69 -2.38 -0.69 -16.66
C SER A 69 -1.00 -1.04 -16.11
N SER A 70 -0.03 -1.28 -16.99
CA SER A 70 1.41 -1.33 -16.67
C SER A 70 2.21 -0.16 -17.24
N GLN A 71 1.52 0.84 -17.79
CA GLN A 71 2.15 1.90 -18.59
C GLN A 71 2.15 3.25 -17.87
N GLN A 72 1.30 3.44 -16.85
CA GLN A 72 1.22 4.72 -16.14
C GLN A 72 2.44 4.99 -15.25
N ILE A 73 3.08 3.94 -14.74
CA ILE A 73 4.31 4.03 -13.95
C ILE A 73 5.36 3.19 -14.69
N ALA A 74 6.19 3.86 -15.48
CA ALA A 74 7.21 3.24 -16.31
C ALA A 74 8.60 3.75 -15.97
N LEU A 75 9.61 2.87 -16.06
CA LEU A 75 11.00 3.23 -15.85
C LEU A 75 11.46 4.24 -16.90
N GLN A 76 11.92 5.41 -16.45
CA GLN A 76 12.33 6.50 -17.35
C GLN A 76 13.84 6.51 -17.63
N TYR A 77 14.64 5.90 -16.75
CA TYR A 77 16.09 5.95 -16.83
C TYR A 77 16.62 4.56 -17.16
N ALA A 78 17.34 4.47 -18.29
CA ALA A 78 17.93 3.24 -18.80
C ALA A 78 16.97 2.02 -18.82
N PRO A 79 15.74 2.14 -19.39
CA PRO A 79 14.78 1.04 -19.42
C PRO A 79 15.33 -0.21 -20.12
N ASP A 80 16.20 -0.05 -21.12
CA ASP A 80 16.81 -1.15 -21.85
C ASP A 80 17.72 -2.04 -20.97
N LEU A 81 18.18 -1.54 -19.82
CA LEU A 81 18.95 -2.33 -18.83
C LEU A 81 18.05 -3.15 -17.91
N PHE A 82 16.77 -2.82 -17.82
CA PHE A 82 15.80 -3.46 -16.92
C PHE A 82 14.52 -3.83 -17.69
N PRO A 83 14.62 -4.64 -18.76
CA PRO A 83 13.47 -4.96 -19.62
C PRO A 83 12.34 -5.69 -18.86
N ASP A 84 12.68 -6.36 -17.77
CA ASP A 84 11.74 -7.13 -16.93
C ASP A 84 11.16 -6.30 -15.77
N PHE A 85 11.51 -5.00 -15.65
CA PHE A 85 10.90 -4.13 -14.65
C PHE A 85 9.48 -3.71 -15.07
N GLN A 86 8.52 -3.88 -14.15
CA GLN A 86 7.14 -3.49 -14.38
C GLN A 86 6.48 -2.97 -13.10
N VAL A 87 5.62 -1.97 -13.23
CA VAL A 87 4.63 -1.62 -12.21
C VAL A 87 3.25 -1.87 -12.79
N ARG A 88 2.48 -2.77 -12.17
CA ARG A 88 1.10 -3.08 -12.52
C ARG A 88 0.16 -2.41 -11.51
N ASN A 89 -0.79 -1.66 -12.03
CA ASN A 89 -1.90 -1.15 -11.22
C ASN A 89 -2.90 -2.28 -10.97
N ILE A 90 -3.00 -2.74 -9.73
CA ILE A 90 -3.84 -3.89 -9.40
C ILE A 90 -5.28 -3.46 -9.15
N ALA A 91 -5.47 -2.39 -8.38
CA ALA A 91 -6.80 -1.88 -8.08
C ALA A 91 -6.78 -0.39 -7.77
N VAL A 92 -7.93 0.26 -7.97
CA VAL A 92 -8.20 1.64 -7.58
C VAL A 92 -9.70 1.84 -7.57
N ASN A 93 -10.25 2.53 -6.58
CA ASN A 93 -11.70 2.83 -6.49
C ASN A 93 -12.60 1.59 -6.43
N GLY A 94 -12.09 0.48 -5.89
CA GLY A 94 -12.77 -0.80 -5.94
C GLY A 94 -12.91 -1.41 -7.34
N GLN A 95 -12.23 -0.86 -8.34
CA GLN A 95 -12.04 -1.49 -9.63
C GLN A 95 -10.76 -2.33 -9.57
N ILE A 96 -10.89 -3.61 -9.85
CA ILE A 96 -9.83 -4.60 -9.62
C ILE A 96 -9.51 -5.27 -10.96
N TRP A 97 -8.23 -5.22 -11.33
CA TRP A 97 -7.73 -5.90 -12.53
C TRP A 97 -8.05 -7.40 -12.48
N THR A 98 -8.51 -7.97 -13.59
CA THR A 98 -8.90 -9.39 -13.64
C THR A 98 -7.72 -10.35 -13.70
N GLY A 99 -6.53 -9.86 -14.06
CA GLY A 99 -5.36 -10.68 -14.35
C GLY A 99 -5.27 -11.19 -15.79
N PHE A 100 -6.30 -10.96 -16.64
CA PHE A 100 -6.35 -11.55 -17.98
C PHE A 100 -5.78 -10.65 -19.08
N ALA A 101 -6.20 -9.39 -19.13
CA ALA A 101 -5.79 -8.46 -20.17
C ALA A 101 -5.51 -7.07 -19.60
N GLU A 102 -4.74 -6.26 -20.33
CA GLU A 102 -4.47 -4.89 -19.94
C GLU A 102 -5.78 -4.08 -19.85
N ASN A 103 -5.95 -3.36 -18.75
CA ASN A 103 -7.15 -2.58 -18.45
C ASN A 103 -8.46 -3.38 -18.36
N ASP A 104 -8.39 -4.72 -18.24
CA ASP A 104 -9.57 -5.55 -17.97
C ASP A 104 -9.80 -5.64 -16.47
N TYR A 105 -10.93 -5.12 -16.00
CA TYR A 105 -11.23 -5.02 -14.57
C TYR A 105 -12.72 -5.25 -14.30
N PHE A 106 -13.03 -5.62 -13.06
CA PHE A 106 -14.39 -5.59 -12.55
C PHE A 106 -14.51 -4.58 -11.41
N SER A 107 -15.73 -4.09 -11.18
CA SER A 107 -16.01 -3.15 -10.09
C SER A 107 -16.66 -3.89 -8.93
N LEU A 108 -16.03 -3.87 -7.76
CA LEU A 108 -16.59 -4.42 -6.53
C LEU A 108 -17.77 -3.59 -6.01
N PHE A 109 -17.70 -2.26 -6.21
CA PHE A 109 -18.74 -1.32 -5.80
C PHE A 109 -19.56 -0.84 -6.99
N LYS A 110 -20.85 -0.60 -6.75
CA LYS A 110 -21.75 0.00 -7.75
C LYS A 110 -21.55 1.51 -7.82
N ALA A 111 -21.86 2.12 -8.96
CA ALA A 111 -21.92 3.58 -9.05
C ALA A 111 -22.91 4.13 -7.99
N GLY A 112 -22.48 5.17 -7.27
CA GLY A 112 -23.22 5.76 -6.14
C GLY A 112 -23.03 5.06 -4.80
N GLN A 113 -22.39 3.87 -4.74
CA GLN A 113 -22.09 3.20 -3.48
C GLN A 113 -20.82 3.78 -2.87
N TYR A 114 -20.90 4.29 -1.63
CA TYR A 114 -19.74 4.74 -0.88
C TYR A 114 -19.36 3.72 0.20
N PRO A 115 -18.27 2.95 0.02
CA PRO A 115 -17.80 1.98 1.01
C PRO A 115 -16.89 2.60 2.10
N GLY A 116 -16.66 3.92 2.07
CA GLY A 116 -15.57 4.59 2.79
C GLY A 116 -14.38 4.89 1.88
N GLU A 117 -13.39 5.65 2.37
CA GLU A 117 -12.19 6.03 1.61
C GLU A 117 -11.24 4.83 1.45
N ASN A 118 -10.95 4.14 2.54
CA ASN A 118 -9.98 3.04 2.61
C ASN A 118 -10.16 1.96 1.51
N PRO A 119 -11.38 1.42 1.23
CA PRO A 119 -11.57 0.43 0.17
C PRO A 119 -11.37 0.98 -1.25
N LEU A 120 -11.21 2.28 -1.42
CA LEU A 120 -10.95 2.96 -2.70
C LEU A 120 -9.46 3.20 -2.96
N SER A 121 -8.59 2.72 -2.07
CA SER A 121 -7.13 2.79 -2.18
C SER A 121 -6.59 2.32 -3.52
N ALA A 122 -5.46 2.89 -3.92
CA ALA A 122 -4.67 2.45 -5.06
C ALA A 122 -3.74 1.31 -4.66
N CYS A 123 -3.87 0.17 -5.33
CA CYS A 123 -3.04 -1.02 -5.11
C CYS A 123 -2.06 -1.21 -6.28
N LEU A 124 -0.79 -1.46 -5.98
CA LEU A 124 0.27 -1.63 -6.96
C LEU A 124 1.03 -2.94 -6.72
N LYS A 125 1.40 -3.61 -7.81
CA LYS A 125 2.41 -4.67 -7.83
C LYS A 125 3.61 -4.19 -8.62
N ILE A 126 4.80 -4.32 -8.05
CA ILE A 126 6.08 -3.95 -8.68
C ILE A 126 6.86 -5.25 -8.89
N SER A 127 7.31 -5.49 -10.10
CA SER A 127 8.04 -6.71 -10.49
C SER A 127 9.38 -6.34 -11.13
N PHE A 128 10.41 -7.14 -10.85
CA PHE A 128 11.70 -7.05 -11.54
C PHE A 128 12.41 -8.41 -11.52
N GLY A 129 12.55 -9.04 -12.69
CA GLY A 129 13.00 -10.44 -12.76
C GLY A 129 12.02 -11.35 -12.02
N GLU A 130 12.51 -12.16 -11.08
CA GLU A 130 11.69 -13.00 -10.20
C GLU A 130 11.14 -12.25 -8.98
N PHE A 131 11.59 -11.02 -8.72
CA PHE A 131 11.15 -10.27 -7.54
C PHE A 131 9.76 -9.65 -7.72
N ASP A 132 8.92 -9.80 -6.69
CA ASP A 132 7.60 -9.16 -6.59
C ASP A 132 7.39 -8.40 -5.27
N TYR A 133 6.91 -7.15 -5.37
CA TYR A 133 6.49 -6.31 -4.25
C TYR A 133 5.04 -5.90 -4.40
N PHE A 134 4.25 -5.99 -3.33
CA PHE A 134 2.86 -5.52 -3.30
C PHE A 134 2.61 -4.44 -2.24
N THR A 135 1.85 -3.42 -2.62
CA THR A 135 1.24 -2.48 -1.67
C THR A 135 -0.22 -2.24 -2.00
N GLY A 136 -1.09 -2.35 -1.00
CA GLY A 136 -2.54 -2.22 -1.15
C GLY A 136 -3.15 -0.94 -0.58
N GLY A 137 -2.32 -0.01 -0.08
CA GLY A 137 -2.82 1.14 0.69
C GLY A 137 -3.64 0.66 1.89
N ASP A 138 -4.87 1.16 2.02
CA ASP A 138 -5.72 0.93 3.19
C ASP A 138 -6.87 -0.06 2.92
N ILE A 139 -6.74 -0.93 1.92
CA ILE A 139 -7.77 -1.96 1.69
C ILE A 139 -7.94 -2.86 2.91
N SER A 140 -9.19 -3.20 3.23
CA SER A 140 -9.55 -4.09 4.33
C SER A 140 -9.94 -5.48 3.84
N GLY A 141 -9.94 -6.44 4.76
CA GLY A 141 -10.23 -7.85 4.51
C GLY A 141 -11.24 -8.50 5.46
N LEU A 142 -11.63 -7.81 6.53
CA LEU A 142 -12.55 -8.32 7.53
C LEU A 142 -13.86 -7.54 7.55
N ASN A 143 -14.93 -8.21 7.96
CA ASN A 143 -16.21 -7.57 8.22
C ASN A 143 -16.20 -6.83 9.57
N ALA A 144 -17.30 -6.16 9.91
CA ALA A 144 -17.46 -5.40 11.14
C ALA A 144 -17.31 -6.22 12.44
N TRP A 145 -17.32 -7.55 12.35
CA TRP A 145 -17.19 -8.47 13.48
C TRP A 145 -15.79 -9.11 13.57
N GLY A 146 -14.87 -8.73 12.68
CA GLY A 146 -13.50 -9.27 12.62
C GLY A 146 -13.39 -10.64 11.93
N GLU A 147 -14.41 -11.06 11.20
CA GLU A 147 -14.37 -12.30 10.41
C GLU A 147 -13.91 -12.01 8.99
N GLY A 148 -13.26 -12.98 8.34
CA GLY A 148 -12.83 -12.83 6.94
C GLY A 148 -14.02 -12.59 6.01
N ASP A 149 -13.95 -11.54 5.21
CA ASP A 149 -15.01 -11.18 4.26
C ASP A 149 -14.55 -11.46 2.82
N MET A 150 -15.22 -12.40 2.14
CA MET A 150 -14.91 -12.74 0.75
C MET A 150 -15.40 -11.68 -0.26
N ASN A 151 -16.21 -10.71 0.18
CA ASN A 151 -16.59 -9.53 -0.60
C ASN A 151 -15.67 -8.33 -0.34
N SER A 152 -14.61 -8.49 0.46
CA SER A 152 -13.66 -7.42 0.75
C SER A 152 -12.71 -7.15 -0.41
N MET A 153 -12.04 -5.99 -0.36
CA MET A 153 -10.99 -5.66 -1.31
C MET A 153 -9.84 -6.66 -1.23
N GLU A 154 -9.36 -7.02 -0.04
CA GLU A 154 -8.30 -8.02 0.12
C GLU A 154 -8.64 -9.37 -0.51
N ALA A 155 -9.86 -9.87 -0.30
CA ALA A 155 -10.28 -11.16 -0.85
C ALA A 155 -10.33 -11.17 -2.38
N ASN A 156 -10.61 -10.03 -3.00
CA ASN A 156 -10.71 -9.89 -4.45
C ASN A 156 -9.36 -9.51 -5.10
N VAL A 157 -8.48 -8.82 -4.38
CA VAL A 157 -7.14 -8.45 -4.85
C VAL A 157 -6.15 -9.62 -4.73
N ALA A 158 -6.20 -10.38 -3.62
CA ALA A 158 -5.20 -11.41 -3.34
C ALA A 158 -5.03 -12.46 -4.45
N PRO A 159 -6.09 -13.01 -5.08
CA PRO A 159 -5.95 -14.02 -6.13
C PRO A 159 -5.26 -13.49 -7.39
N VAL A 160 -5.40 -12.19 -7.66
CA VAL A 160 -4.81 -11.53 -8.84
C VAL A 160 -3.34 -11.21 -8.60
N VAL A 161 -2.98 -10.81 -7.37
CA VAL A 161 -1.60 -10.51 -6.99
C VAL A 161 -0.77 -11.79 -6.89
N GLY A 162 -1.33 -12.84 -6.30
CA GLY A 162 -0.64 -14.09 -6.03
C GLY A 162 0.40 -13.97 -4.92
N ALA A 163 1.34 -14.91 -4.89
CA ALA A 163 2.47 -14.85 -3.98
C ALA A 163 3.43 -13.71 -4.38
N VAL A 164 4.03 -13.05 -3.40
CA VAL A 164 5.03 -11.99 -3.61
C VAL A 164 6.20 -12.16 -2.64
N ASP A 165 7.29 -11.45 -2.84
CA ASP A 165 8.45 -11.48 -1.95
C ASP A 165 8.27 -10.55 -0.76
N VAL A 166 7.80 -9.34 -1.05
CA VAL A 166 7.59 -8.27 -0.08
C VAL A 166 6.18 -7.73 -0.19
N ALA A 167 5.53 -7.52 0.94
CA ALA A 167 4.25 -6.81 0.97
C ALA A 167 4.18 -5.81 2.12
N THR A 168 3.45 -4.72 1.92
CA THR A 168 3.10 -3.82 3.01
C THR A 168 1.92 -4.37 3.81
N LEU A 169 1.84 -4.04 5.09
CA LEU A 169 0.59 -4.24 5.83
C LEU A 169 -0.45 -3.24 5.32
N ASN A 170 -1.56 -3.71 4.75
CA ASN A 170 -2.65 -2.82 4.37
C ASN A 170 -3.19 -2.11 5.60
N HIS A 171 -3.64 -0.87 5.40
CA HIS A 171 -4.23 -0.02 6.44
C HIS A 171 -3.34 0.03 7.68
N HIS A 172 -2.03 0.20 7.49
CA HIS A 172 -1.03 0.27 8.56
C HIS A 172 -0.91 -1.00 9.45
N GLY A 173 -1.62 -2.08 9.13
CA GLY A 173 -1.81 -3.21 10.05
C GLY A 173 -3.00 -3.04 10.99
N ASN A 174 -4.01 -2.27 10.60
CA ASN A 174 -5.29 -2.15 11.30
C ASN A 174 -5.99 -3.52 11.40
N ARG A 175 -6.79 -3.65 12.46
CA ARG A 175 -7.50 -4.87 12.86
C ARG A 175 -8.36 -5.45 11.74
N ASP A 176 -8.91 -4.58 10.89
CA ASP A 176 -9.76 -4.90 9.74
C ASP A 176 -9.02 -5.46 8.51
N ALA A 177 -7.70 -5.43 8.53
CA ALA A 177 -6.83 -5.84 7.43
C ALA A 177 -6.09 -7.16 7.70
N GLN A 178 -5.33 -7.62 6.72
CA GLN A 178 -4.51 -8.82 6.73
C GLN A 178 -5.34 -10.05 7.07
N SER A 179 -6.47 -10.23 6.40
CA SER A 179 -7.33 -11.39 6.55
C SER A 179 -6.55 -12.70 6.35
N ALA A 180 -7.01 -13.79 6.96
CA ALA A 180 -6.34 -15.08 6.85
C ALA A 180 -6.21 -15.56 5.38
N PHE A 181 -7.22 -15.26 4.55
CA PHE A 181 -7.19 -15.55 3.12
C PHE A 181 -6.12 -14.74 2.39
N PHE A 182 -6.03 -13.44 2.66
CA PHE A 182 -5.03 -12.55 2.07
C PHE A 182 -3.61 -12.98 2.43
N VAL A 183 -3.34 -13.15 3.72
CA VAL A 183 -2.01 -13.55 4.24
C VAL A 183 -1.56 -14.89 3.66
N ARG A 184 -2.44 -15.89 3.60
CA ARG A 184 -2.15 -17.21 3.00
C ARG A 184 -1.87 -17.12 1.50
N THR A 185 -2.54 -16.21 0.80
CA THR A 185 -2.42 -16.08 -0.65
C THR A 185 -1.11 -15.38 -1.02
N LEU A 186 -0.81 -14.22 -0.41
CA LEU A 186 0.40 -13.44 -0.70
C LEU A 186 1.69 -14.07 -0.16
N ARG A 187 1.61 -14.74 1.00
CA ARG A 187 2.71 -15.54 1.60
C ARG A 187 4.11 -14.92 1.52
N PRO A 188 4.31 -13.61 1.80
CA PRO A 188 5.56 -12.94 1.53
C PRO A 188 6.66 -13.37 2.50
N ARG A 189 7.92 -13.24 2.06
CA ARG A 189 9.10 -13.44 2.91
C ARG A 189 9.33 -12.24 3.81
N VAL A 190 8.90 -11.04 3.38
CA VAL A 190 9.02 -9.79 4.15
C VAL A 190 7.70 -9.04 4.22
N TRP A 191 7.33 -8.63 5.43
CA TRP A 191 6.27 -7.64 5.68
C TRP A 191 6.88 -6.30 6.09
N VAL A 192 6.37 -5.21 5.51
CA VAL A 192 6.71 -3.83 5.88
C VAL A 192 5.49 -3.15 6.47
N GLN A 193 5.59 -2.67 7.71
CA GLN A 193 4.54 -1.94 8.38
C GLN A 193 4.85 -0.45 8.44
N GLN A 194 3.93 0.36 7.90
CA GLN A 194 3.90 1.80 8.10
C GLN A 194 3.06 2.11 9.34
N VAL A 195 3.70 2.18 10.51
CA VAL A 195 2.97 2.44 11.77
C VAL A 195 2.42 3.87 11.77
N TRP A 196 1.16 4.02 12.17
CA TRP A 196 0.47 5.31 12.21
C TRP A 196 -0.06 5.66 13.61
N SER A 197 -0.69 4.69 14.29
CA SER A 197 -1.29 4.90 15.61
C SER A 197 -1.12 3.71 16.54
N SER A 198 -1.44 3.91 17.83
CA SER A 198 -1.21 2.93 18.91
C SER A 198 -2.07 1.66 18.81
N ASP A 199 -3.01 1.61 17.88
CA ASP A 199 -3.79 0.42 17.53
C ASP A 199 -3.21 -0.35 16.33
N HIS A 200 -2.09 0.10 15.76
CA HIS A 200 -1.40 -0.53 14.63
C HIS A 200 -0.01 -1.07 15.03
N PRO A 201 0.28 -2.38 14.91
CA PRO A 201 -0.62 -3.39 14.39
C PRO A 201 -1.67 -3.76 15.45
N GLY A 202 -2.83 -4.24 15.00
CA GLY A 202 -3.70 -5.00 15.88
C GLY A 202 -3.02 -6.31 16.33
N GLU A 203 -3.24 -6.75 17.57
CA GLU A 203 -2.64 -8.02 18.04
C GLU A 203 -3.10 -9.20 17.18
N GLU A 204 -4.36 -9.21 16.75
CA GLU A 204 -4.90 -10.20 15.83
C GLU A 204 -4.27 -10.15 14.44
N VAL A 205 -3.86 -8.98 13.95
CA VAL A 205 -3.09 -8.84 12.71
C VAL A 205 -1.73 -9.50 12.89
N LEU A 206 -1.04 -9.18 14.00
CA LEU A 206 0.26 -9.79 14.32
C LEU A 206 0.17 -11.32 14.32
N ARG A 207 -0.86 -11.88 14.99
CA ARG A 207 -1.12 -13.33 15.02
C ARG A 207 -1.30 -13.92 13.61
N ARG A 208 -1.98 -13.22 12.70
CA ARG A 208 -2.18 -13.68 11.32
C ARG A 208 -0.88 -13.64 10.53
N ILE A 209 -0.16 -12.51 10.51
CA ILE A 209 1.04 -12.35 9.67
C ILE A 209 2.22 -13.23 10.15
N THR A 210 2.27 -13.60 11.43
CA THR A 210 3.28 -14.54 11.97
C THR A 210 2.88 -16.02 11.87
N SER A 211 1.67 -16.34 11.38
CA SER A 211 1.12 -17.70 11.45
C SER A 211 1.73 -18.66 10.42
N LYS A 212 2.50 -19.64 10.91
CA LYS A 212 2.98 -20.79 10.11
C LYS A 212 1.86 -21.70 9.59
N ALA A 213 0.66 -21.62 10.18
CA ALA A 213 -0.51 -22.34 9.70
C ALA A 213 -1.14 -21.68 8.46
N LEU A 214 -0.98 -20.37 8.29
CA LEU A 214 -1.44 -19.67 7.08
C LEU A 214 -0.47 -19.87 5.92
N TYR A 215 0.85 -19.80 6.15
CA TYR A 215 1.85 -20.28 5.20
C TYR A 215 3.11 -20.75 5.94
N PRO A 216 3.72 -21.88 5.55
CA PRO A 216 4.81 -22.49 6.33
C PRO A 216 6.15 -21.78 6.18
N GLY A 217 6.34 -21.04 5.08
CA GLY A 217 7.60 -20.38 4.74
C GLY A 217 7.99 -19.29 5.73
N GLU A 218 9.29 -18.99 5.80
CA GLU A 218 9.82 -17.96 6.70
C GLU A 218 9.26 -16.56 6.39
N ARG A 219 9.19 -15.70 7.41
CA ARG A 219 8.69 -14.32 7.32
C ARG A 219 9.39 -13.41 8.31
N ASP A 220 9.82 -12.25 7.83
CA ASP A 220 10.47 -11.19 8.59
C ASP A 220 9.56 -9.96 8.53
N ILE A 221 9.48 -9.22 9.63
CA ILE A 221 8.57 -8.08 9.75
C ILE A 221 9.38 -6.86 10.18
N PHE A 222 9.17 -5.74 9.50
CA PHE A 222 9.84 -4.48 9.78
C PHE A 222 8.79 -3.38 9.98
N ALA A 223 8.98 -2.52 10.97
CA ALA A 223 8.14 -1.34 11.21
C ALA A 223 8.95 -0.06 11.06
N THR A 224 8.30 0.98 10.53
CA THR A 224 8.91 2.31 10.39
C THR A 224 9.09 3.01 11.72
N ASP A 225 8.10 2.94 12.62
CA ASP A 225 8.14 3.58 13.92
C ASP A 225 7.15 2.96 14.92
N MET A 226 7.53 1.86 15.56
CA MET A 226 6.70 1.16 16.54
C MET A 226 6.52 2.04 17.78
N LEU A 227 5.28 2.37 18.13
CA LEU A 227 5.03 3.24 19.27
C LEU A 227 5.17 2.48 20.59
N GLU A 228 5.61 3.17 21.64
CA GLU A 228 5.73 2.61 22.99
C GLU A 228 4.39 2.00 23.47
N ALA A 229 3.27 2.64 23.12
CA ALA A 229 1.94 2.13 23.47
C ALA A 229 1.65 0.74 22.87
N ASN A 230 2.10 0.48 21.64
CA ASN A 230 1.98 -0.83 21.02
C ASN A 230 2.81 -1.87 21.79
N GLU A 231 4.04 -1.52 22.14
CA GLU A 231 4.95 -2.38 22.91
C GLU A 231 4.38 -2.71 24.28
N GLN A 232 3.76 -1.75 24.97
CA GLN A 232 3.14 -1.96 26.27
C GLN A 232 1.90 -2.86 26.19
N VAL A 233 1.07 -2.71 25.15
CA VAL A 233 -0.20 -3.45 25.02
C VAL A 233 0.00 -4.86 24.47
N ILE A 234 0.84 -5.02 23.44
CA ILE A 234 1.07 -6.33 22.78
C ILE A 234 2.22 -7.09 23.46
N GLY A 235 3.16 -6.38 24.08
CA GLY A 235 4.24 -6.95 24.88
C GLY A 235 5.27 -7.70 24.03
N GLU A 236 5.80 -8.78 24.62
CA GLU A 236 6.92 -9.56 24.08
C GLU A 236 6.72 -10.08 22.66
N LYS A 237 5.46 -10.21 22.20
CA LYS A 237 5.16 -10.64 20.83
C LYS A 237 5.69 -9.69 19.77
N ILE A 238 5.72 -8.38 20.03
CA ILE A 238 6.34 -7.42 19.11
C ILE A 238 7.85 -7.69 19.03
N GLY A 239 8.52 -7.77 20.18
CA GLY A 239 9.97 -8.01 20.24
C GLY A 239 10.39 -9.34 19.60
N ALA A 240 9.54 -10.36 19.66
CA ALA A 240 9.79 -11.66 19.02
C ALA A 240 9.50 -11.67 17.51
N ALA A 241 8.63 -10.79 17.02
CA ALA A 241 8.15 -10.83 15.64
C ALA A 241 8.87 -9.85 14.70
N TYR A 242 9.25 -8.67 15.20
CA TYR A 242 9.84 -7.60 14.38
C TYR A 242 11.37 -7.65 14.39
N GLN A 243 11.95 -7.69 13.20
CA GLN A 243 13.39 -7.61 12.99
C GLN A 243 13.91 -6.18 13.18
N SER A 244 13.10 -5.19 12.81
CA SER A 244 13.30 -3.78 13.18
C SER A 244 11.98 -3.14 13.54
N ARG A 245 12.03 -2.25 14.53
CA ARG A 245 10.88 -1.51 15.06
C ARG A 245 10.90 -0.03 14.68
N HIS A 246 12.04 0.50 14.26
CA HIS A 246 12.21 1.89 13.88
C HIS A 246 13.13 2.01 12.67
N GLY A 247 13.05 3.14 11.97
CA GLY A 247 13.93 3.50 10.87
C GLY A 247 13.25 3.49 9.50
N HIS A 248 13.93 4.07 8.53
CA HIS A 248 13.49 4.05 7.14
C HIS A 248 13.88 2.71 6.49
N ILE A 249 12.88 1.99 5.97
CA ILE A 249 13.06 0.65 5.42
C ILE A 249 13.34 0.75 3.91
N LEU A 250 14.53 0.32 3.50
CA LEU A 250 14.93 0.23 2.10
C LEU A 250 14.99 -1.24 1.67
N VAL A 251 14.16 -1.61 0.69
CA VAL A 251 14.26 -2.89 0.00
C VAL A 251 15.11 -2.69 -1.25
N ARG A 252 16.27 -3.33 -1.30
CA ARG A 252 17.19 -3.26 -2.45
C ARG A 252 17.18 -4.58 -3.20
N VAL A 253 16.61 -4.55 -4.40
CA VAL A 253 16.62 -5.68 -5.34
C VAL A 253 17.87 -5.58 -6.20
N TYR A 254 18.57 -6.69 -6.38
CA TYR A 254 19.80 -6.75 -7.17
C TYR A 254 19.55 -7.40 -8.52
N GLU A 255 20.19 -6.89 -9.56
CA GLU A 255 20.16 -7.51 -10.90
C GLU A 255 20.64 -8.98 -10.81
N PRO A 256 19.97 -9.94 -11.47
CA PRO A 256 18.86 -9.76 -12.43
C PRO A 256 17.44 -9.77 -11.83
N GLY A 257 17.28 -9.63 -10.51
CA GLY A 257 15.99 -9.68 -9.82
C GLY A 257 15.80 -10.90 -8.92
N ASN A 258 16.79 -11.78 -8.83
CA ASN A 258 16.65 -13.09 -8.15
C ASN A 258 16.96 -13.05 -6.65
N TYR A 259 17.44 -11.91 -6.14
CA TYR A 259 17.62 -11.72 -4.71
C TYR A 259 17.53 -10.26 -4.31
N TYR A 260 17.23 -10.04 -3.04
CA TYR A 260 17.12 -8.72 -2.45
C TYR A 260 17.63 -8.69 -1.01
N LYS A 261 17.87 -7.48 -0.50
CA LYS A 261 18.21 -7.21 0.91
C LYS A 261 17.31 -6.13 1.46
N VAL A 262 17.10 -6.16 2.77
CA VAL A 262 16.39 -5.10 3.51
C VAL A 262 17.42 -4.35 4.34
N PHE A 263 17.46 -3.03 4.19
CA PHE A 263 18.29 -2.13 4.99
C PHE A 263 17.40 -1.27 5.86
N ILE A 264 17.84 -1.04 7.09
CA ILE A 264 17.24 -0.05 7.98
C ILE A 264 18.17 1.15 7.97
N LEU A 265 17.64 2.30 7.54
CA LEU A 265 18.35 3.56 7.52
C LEU A 265 17.93 4.40 8.73
N ASN A 266 18.87 5.14 9.31
CA ASN A 266 18.63 6.06 10.41
C ASN A 266 17.70 7.20 9.95
N ASP A 267 16.45 7.19 10.39
CA ASP A 267 15.44 8.19 10.07
C ASP A 267 15.54 9.48 10.90
N GLN A 268 16.38 9.48 11.95
CA GLN A 268 16.71 10.66 12.75
C GLN A 268 17.86 11.49 12.16
N SER A 269 18.55 10.96 11.15
CA SER A 269 19.69 11.62 10.50
C SER A 269 19.41 11.89 9.03
N GLU A 270 19.69 13.12 8.57
CA GLU A 270 19.60 13.49 7.16
C GLU A 270 20.56 12.69 6.27
N LYS A 271 21.64 12.13 6.85
CA LYS A 271 22.59 11.28 6.12
C LYS A 271 22.05 9.88 5.85
N ARG A 272 20.98 9.46 6.53
CA ARG A 272 20.33 8.16 6.37
C ARG A 272 21.32 7.00 6.44
N GLU A 273 22.20 6.99 7.45
CA GLU A 273 23.19 5.93 7.63
C GLU A 273 22.50 4.56 7.76
N ILE A 274 23.13 3.51 7.22
CA ILE A 274 22.66 2.13 7.40
C ILE A 274 22.91 1.74 8.86
N ILE A 275 21.84 1.37 9.58
CA ILE A 275 21.91 0.89 10.96
C ILE A 275 21.72 -0.63 11.08
N ALA A 276 21.09 -1.26 10.10
CA ALA A 276 20.98 -2.71 10.01
C ALA A 276 20.81 -3.19 8.56
N GLU A 277 21.18 -4.44 8.31
CA GLU A 277 21.06 -5.14 7.04
C GLU A 277 20.52 -6.55 7.28
N PHE A 278 19.57 -6.99 6.45
CA PHE A 278 18.94 -8.30 6.51
C PHE A 278 18.88 -8.96 5.13
N GLY A 279 18.99 -10.29 5.11
CA GLY A 279 19.12 -11.10 3.90
C GLY A 279 20.56 -11.59 3.67
N PRO A 280 20.93 -11.94 2.42
CA PRO A 280 20.10 -11.89 1.23
C PRO A 280 18.88 -12.82 1.32
N TYR A 281 17.78 -12.38 0.72
CA TYR A 281 16.60 -13.19 0.48
C TYR A 281 16.55 -13.55 -1.00
N GLU A 282 16.25 -14.80 -1.30
CA GLU A 282 15.95 -15.23 -2.67
C GLU A 282 14.56 -14.71 -3.07
N SER A 283 14.46 -14.20 -4.29
CA SER A 283 13.17 -13.93 -4.95
C SER A 283 12.53 -15.25 -5.38
N ARG A 284 11.24 -15.24 -5.71
CA ARG A 284 10.45 -16.48 -5.86
C ARG A 284 9.89 -16.74 -7.25
#